data_AF-A0A6D2C1Y9-F1
#
_entry.id   AF-A0A6D2C1Y9-F1
#
_cell.length_a   1.000
_cell.length_b   1.000
_cell.length_c   1.000
_cell.angle_alpha   90.00
_cell.angle_beta   90.00
_cell.angle_gamma   90.00
#
_symmetry.space_group_name_H-M   'P 1'
#
loop_
_entity.id
_entity.type
_entity.pdbx_description
1 polymer ?
#
loop_
_entity_poly.entity_id
_entity_poly.type
_entity_poly.pdbx_seq_one_letter_code
_entity_poly.pdbx_strand_id
1 'polypeptide(L)'
;MQNKILINRLKDNAELAMAAYGYFHLANPNYDFNKDSTDTERLEYFRKITDDKTQSTFPTPADILNIEHKYFRDKNSKPQDSWYHKHFLGGDFSPTQSKRFFEKYDLLKHCPNTHSGFSATLFKDTKADSKDLEYTLAIRGTEFKLEQIQDLLNDYYIGTNNSDMNRVIEQYFDMLLFYEETLKPLMQEKGITKINVVGHSLGGYLTQLFALSYPNIINEVYTYNAPLESRSVA
;
A
#
# COMPACT_ATOMS: atom_id res chain seq x y z
N MET A 1 5.18 26.24 16.96
CA MET A 1 4.37 25.03 17.21
C MET A 1 3.78 24.42 15.93
N GLN A 2 3.36 25.23 14.94
CA GLN A 2 2.82 24.75 13.66
C GLN A 2 3.78 23.88 12.82
N ASN A 3 5.07 24.22 12.77
CA ASN A 3 6.07 23.43 12.02
C ASN A 3 6.19 21.99 12.52
N LYS A 4 6.08 21.77 13.84
CA LYS A 4 6.17 20.42 14.43
C LYS A 4 4.97 19.56 14.02
N ILE A 5 3.78 20.15 13.94
CA ILE A 5 2.57 19.48 13.47
C ILE A 5 2.72 19.11 11.99
N LEU A 6 3.20 20.04 11.15
CA LEU A 6 3.41 19.78 9.74
C LEU A 6 4.45 18.67 9.49
N ILE A 7 5.58 18.70 10.20
CA ILE A 7 6.62 17.68 10.10
C ILE A 7 6.06 16.30 10.50
N ASN A 8 5.28 16.22 11.58
CA ASN A 8 4.66 14.97 11.99
C ASN A 8 3.66 14.46 10.94
N ARG A 9 2.83 15.33 10.34
CA ARG A 9 1.91 14.93 9.27
C ARG A 9 2.65 14.40 8.04
N LEU A 10 3.73 15.06 7.62
CA LEU A 10 4.54 14.60 6.49
C LEU A 10 5.20 13.26 6.76
N LYS A 11 5.67 13.04 8.00
CA LYS A 11 6.23 11.77 8.43
C LYS A 11 5.17 10.66 8.44
N ASP A 12 4.02 10.91 9.06
CA ASP A 12 2.93 9.94 9.17
C ASP A 12 2.42 9.51 7.80
N ASN A 13 2.24 10.46 6.87
CA ASN A 13 1.84 10.15 5.50
C ASN A 13 2.94 9.43 4.70
N ALA A 14 4.22 9.69 4.96
CA ALA A 14 5.31 8.93 4.35
C ALA A 14 5.31 7.46 4.83
N GLU A 15 5.05 7.23 6.12
CA GLU A 15 4.89 5.88 6.66
C GLU A 15 3.65 5.17 6.07
N LEU A 16 2.53 5.87 5.89
CA LEU A 16 1.35 5.33 5.19
C LEU A 16 1.64 4.97 3.73
N ALA A 17 2.39 5.82 3.01
CA ALA A 17 2.82 5.54 1.64
C ALA A 17 3.70 4.28 1.55
N MET A 18 4.60 4.10 2.52
CA MET A 18 5.45 2.92 2.63
C MET A 18 4.63 1.67 3.01
N ALA A 19 3.67 1.80 3.93
CA ALA A 19 2.76 0.73 4.32
C ALA A 19 1.86 0.24 3.17
N ALA A 20 1.61 1.07 2.15
CA ALA A 20 0.84 0.69 0.96
C ALA A 20 1.46 -0.51 0.21
N TYR A 21 2.74 -0.81 0.42
CA TYR A 21 3.43 -1.96 -0.16
C TYR A 21 3.16 -3.28 0.57
N GLY A 22 2.44 -3.25 1.71
CA GLY A 22 2.06 -4.45 2.45
C GLY A 22 1.04 -5.32 1.72
N TYR A 23 1.35 -6.61 1.60
CA TYR A 23 0.47 -7.63 1.02
C TYR A 23 -0.55 -8.12 2.07
N PHE A 24 -1.46 -7.24 2.49
CA PHE A 24 -2.31 -7.47 3.67
C PHE A 24 -3.34 -8.59 3.53
N HIS A 25 -3.59 -9.09 2.33
CA HIS A 25 -4.41 -10.29 2.15
C HIS A 25 -3.81 -11.54 2.79
N LEU A 26 -2.50 -11.57 3.05
CA LEU A 26 -1.84 -12.69 3.74
C LEU A 26 -2.25 -12.79 5.22
N ALA A 27 -2.80 -11.70 5.80
CA ALA A 27 -3.38 -11.69 7.14
C ALA A 27 -4.90 -11.91 7.14
N ASN A 28 -5.51 -12.17 5.98
CA ASN A 28 -6.93 -12.48 5.90
C ASN A 28 -7.17 -13.92 6.41
N PRO A 29 -8.11 -14.16 7.35
CA PRO A 29 -8.43 -15.51 7.80
C PRO A 29 -8.85 -16.48 6.69
N ASN A 30 -9.33 -15.96 5.55
CA ASN A 30 -9.70 -16.76 4.39
C ASN A 30 -8.51 -17.10 3.47
N TYR A 31 -7.31 -16.60 3.76
CA TYR A 31 -6.11 -16.97 3.01
C TYR A 31 -5.72 -18.40 3.37
N ASP A 32 -5.63 -19.25 2.34
CA ASP A 32 -5.35 -20.67 2.51
C ASP A 32 -3.87 -20.92 2.80
N PHE A 33 -3.53 -20.90 4.09
CA PHE A 33 -2.21 -21.22 4.62
C PHE A 33 -1.77 -22.68 4.39
N ASN A 34 -2.72 -23.55 4.07
CA ASN A 34 -2.50 -25.00 3.95
C ASN A 34 -2.39 -25.45 2.49
N LYS A 35 -2.48 -24.53 1.54
CA LYS A 35 -2.32 -24.84 0.11
C LYS A 35 -0.96 -25.49 -0.20
N ASP A 36 0.06 -25.12 0.57
CA ASP A 36 1.41 -25.69 0.59
C ASP A 36 2.01 -25.46 1.99
N SER A 37 2.62 -26.48 2.63
CA SER A 37 3.19 -26.38 3.99
C SER A 37 4.28 -25.31 4.11
N THR A 38 4.80 -24.85 2.98
CA THR A 38 5.90 -23.89 2.90
C THR A 38 5.65 -22.59 3.68
N ASP A 39 4.46 -21.97 3.59
CA ASP A 39 4.22 -20.68 4.26
C ASP A 39 4.01 -20.88 5.78
N THR A 40 3.43 -22.02 6.17
CA THR A 40 3.33 -22.44 7.57
C THR A 40 4.71 -22.61 8.20
N GLU A 41 5.59 -23.39 7.57
CA GLU A 41 6.95 -23.65 8.04
C GLU A 41 7.77 -22.35 8.17
N ARG A 42 7.58 -21.41 7.24
CA ARG A 42 8.24 -20.09 7.29
C ARG A 42 7.72 -19.23 8.42
N LEU A 43 6.40 -19.20 8.61
CA LEU A 43 5.82 -18.45 9.71
C LEU A 43 6.35 -18.97 11.04
N GLU A 44 6.39 -20.30 11.24
CA GLU A 44 6.99 -20.93 12.41
C GLU A 44 8.47 -20.54 12.60
N TYR A 45 9.25 -20.54 11.52
CA TYR A 45 10.63 -20.07 11.55
C TYR A 45 10.72 -18.62 12.05
N PHE A 46 9.89 -17.73 11.51
CA PHE A 46 9.85 -16.32 11.91
C PHE A 46 9.46 -16.13 13.37
N ARG A 47 8.43 -16.83 13.85
CA ARG A 47 8.05 -16.80 15.28
C ARG A 47 9.19 -17.23 16.19
N LYS A 48 9.94 -18.26 15.79
CA LYS A 48 11.07 -18.77 16.57
C LYS A 48 12.22 -17.75 16.67
N ILE A 49 12.57 -17.07 15.58
CA ILE A 49 13.69 -16.12 15.58
C ILE A 49 13.35 -14.78 16.22
N THR A 50 12.06 -14.42 16.28
CA THR A 50 11.58 -13.15 16.86
C THR A 50 11.14 -13.27 18.33
N ASP A 51 11.27 -14.47 18.93
CA ASP A 51 10.72 -14.80 20.26
C ASP A 51 9.24 -14.40 20.39
N ASP A 52 8.46 -14.66 19.33
CA ASP A 52 7.05 -14.30 19.30
C ASP A 52 6.22 -15.25 20.16
N LYS A 53 5.69 -14.72 21.26
CA LYS A 53 4.89 -15.45 22.26
C LYS A 53 3.42 -15.55 21.90
N THR A 54 2.96 -14.89 20.83
CA THR A 54 1.54 -14.86 20.47
C THR A 54 1.04 -16.19 19.91
N GLN A 55 1.94 -17.04 19.40
CA GLN A 55 1.62 -18.35 18.81
C GLN A 55 0.54 -18.31 17.71
N SER A 56 0.33 -17.16 17.06
CA SER A 56 -0.66 -17.03 16.00
C SER A 56 -0.30 -17.94 14.82
N THR A 57 -1.27 -18.75 14.37
CA THR A 57 -1.15 -19.60 13.18
C THR A 57 -1.22 -18.81 11.88
N PHE A 58 -1.60 -17.52 11.95
CA PHE A 58 -1.70 -16.62 10.80
C PHE A 58 -0.80 -15.39 10.97
N PRO A 59 -0.30 -14.79 9.87
CA PRO A 59 0.38 -13.51 9.88
C PRO A 59 -0.59 -12.42 10.34
N THR A 60 -0.11 -11.52 11.17
CA THR A 60 -0.75 -10.27 11.49
C THR A 60 -0.35 -9.20 10.45
N PRO A 61 -1.11 -8.11 10.31
CA PRO A 61 -0.68 -6.98 9.49
C PRO A 61 0.71 -6.44 9.86
N ALA A 62 1.08 -6.48 11.14
CA ALA A 62 2.40 -6.06 11.60
C ALA A 62 3.52 -6.99 11.11
N ASP A 63 3.24 -8.29 10.98
CA ASP A 63 4.19 -9.26 10.44
C ASP A 63 4.50 -9.03 8.97
N ILE A 64 3.49 -8.58 8.21
CA ILE A 64 3.60 -8.28 6.77
C ILE A 64 4.53 -7.09 6.51
N LEU A 65 4.52 -6.09 7.40
CA LEU A 65 5.42 -4.94 7.28
C LEU A 65 6.79 -5.18 7.92
N ASN A 66 6.96 -6.19 8.78
CA ASN A 66 8.20 -6.39 9.54
C ASN A 66 9.35 -6.95 8.68
N ILE A 67 10.47 -6.23 8.65
CA ILE A 67 11.70 -6.61 7.95
C ILE A 67 12.37 -7.88 8.50
N GLU A 68 12.14 -8.24 9.77
CA GLU A 68 12.65 -9.49 10.33
C GLU A 68 12.04 -10.72 9.66
N HIS A 69 10.90 -10.57 8.97
CA HIS A 69 10.25 -11.64 8.23
C HIS A 69 10.62 -11.66 6.74
N LYS A 70 11.64 -10.88 6.36
CA LYS A 70 12.11 -10.83 4.98
C LYS A 70 13.05 -11.98 4.62
N TYR A 71 13.86 -12.46 5.57
CA TYR A 71 14.89 -13.48 5.30
C TYR A 71 14.75 -14.72 6.17
N PHE A 72 14.67 -15.89 5.54
CA PHE A 72 14.70 -17.20 6.21
C PHE A 72 15.92 -18.02 5.79
N ARG A 73 16.22 -19.10 6.50
CA ARG A 73 17.33 -20.01 6.15
C ARG A 73 16.78 -21.29 5.53
N ASP A 74 17.34 -21.70 4.39
CA ASP A 74 17.03 -22.99 3.80
C ASP A 74 17.70 -24.16 4.55
N LYS A 75 17.45 -25.40 4.10
CA LYS A 75 18.04 -26.62 4.66
C LYS A 75 19.58 -26.64 4.70
N ASN A 76 20.24 -25.80 3.91
CA ASN A 76 21.70 -25.65 3.87
C ASN A 76 22.17 -24.40 4.64
N SER A 77 21.30 -23.80 5.46
CA SER A 77 21.56 -22.57 6.23
C SER A 77 21.85 -21.33 5.39
N LYS A 78 21.51 -21.32 4.09
CA LYS A 78 21.67 -20.13 3.24
C LYS A 78 20.49 -19.18 3.43
N PRO A 79 20.73 -17.85 3.49
CA PRO A 79 19.64 -16.89 3.57
C PRO A 79 18.87 -16.86 2.25
N GLN A 80 17.55 -16.85 2.35
CA GLN A 80 16.60 -16.77 1.25
C GLN A 80 15.63 -15.62 1.55
N ASP A 81 15.32 -14.84 0.53
CA ASP A 81 14.31 -13.80 0.62
C ASP A 81 12.91 -14.43 0.51
N SER A 82 12.09 -14.22 1.54
CA SER A 82 10.75 -14.81 1.66
C SER A 82 9.77 -14.28 0.61
N TRP A 83 10.02 -13.09 0.05
CA TRP A 83 9.21 -12.54 -1.02
C TRP A 83 9.55 -13.18 -2.37
N TYR A 84 10.84 -13.26 -2.72
CA TYR A 84 11.27 -13.89 -3.98
C TYR A 84 11.07 -15.41 -3.98
N HIS A 85 10.98 -16.00 -2.79
CA HIS A 85 10.72 -17.42 -2.62
C HIS A 85 9.23 -17.64 -2.31
N LYS A 86 8.35 -17.54 -3.32
CA LYS A 86 6.88 -17.76 -3.25
C LYS A 86 6.00 -16.62 -2.67
N HIS A 87 6.44 -15.36 -2.69
CA HIS A 87 5.59 -14.19 -2.42
C HIS A 87 4.89 -14.19 -1.04
N PHE A 88 5.62 -14.52 0.03
CA PHE A 88 5.06 -14.55 1.38
C PHE A 88 5.28 -13.20 2.11
N LEU A 89 6.17 -13.13 3.11
CA LEU A 89 6.46 -11.89 3.83
C LEU A 89 7.71 -11.19 3.27
N GLY A 90 7.77 -9.86 3.36
CA GLY A 90 8.86 -9.09 2.76
C GLY A 90 8.87 -7.60 3.11
N GLY A 91 8.27 -7.23 4.25
CA GLY A 91 8.15 -5.84 4.65
C GLY A 91 9.49 -5.15 4.91
N ASP A 92 9.46 -3.82 4.93
CA ASP A 92 10.66 -2.98 5.09
C ASP A 92 10.64 -2.15 6.39
N PHE A 93 9.62 -2.32 7.24
CA PHE A 93 9.55 -1.62 8.53
C PHE A 93 10.43 -2.32 9.54
N SER A 94 11.07 -1.54 10.43
CA SER A 94 11.65 -2.14 11.64
C SER A 94 10.54 -2.79 12.50
N PRO A 95 10.86 -3.79 13.33
CA PRO A 95 9.86 -4.49 14.14
C PRO A 95 9.07 -3.58 15.08
N THR A 96 9.75 -2.55 15.62
CA THR A 96 9.10 -1.57 16.49
C THR A 96 8.22 -0.61 15.69
N GLN A 97 8.64 -0.26 14.48
CA GLN A 97 7.87 0.60 13.59
C GLN A 97 6.58 -0.08 13.13
N SER A 98 6.63 -1.36 12.71
CA SER A 98 5.41 -2.08 12.30
C SER A 98 4.41 -2.22 13.43
N LYS A 99 4.87 -2.55 14.65
CA LYS A 99 4.02 -2.60 15.85
C LYS A 99 3.38 -1.25 16.14
N ARG A 100 4.18 -0.18 16.23
CA ARG A 100 3.67 1.18 16.50
C ARG A 100 2.73 1.70 15.41
N PHE A 101 2.95 1.30 14.16
CA PHE A 101 2.07 1.64 13.06
C PHE A 101 0.67 1.06 13.30
N PHE A 102 0.56 -0.22 13.62
CA PHE A 102 -0.75 -0.86 13.90
C PHE A 102 -1.31 -0.58 15.30
N GLU A 103 -0.54 0.00 16.22
CA GLU A 103 -1.07 0.64 17.45
C GLU A 103 -1.76 2.00 17.18
N LYS A 104 -1.59 2.55 15.96
CA LYS A 104 -2.17 3.83 15.54
C LYS A 104 -3.19 3.65 14.42
N TYR A 105 -2.89 2.80 13.44
CA TYR A 105 -3.70 2.64 12.23
C TYR A 105 -4.41 1.29 12.20
N ASP A 106 -5.74 1.34 12.11
CA ASP A 106 -6.54 0.16 11.77
C ASP A 106 -6.58 0.00 10.25
N LEU A 107 -6.41 -1.23 9.76
CA LEU A 107 -6.61 -1.56 8.36
C LEU A 107 -8.10 -1.84 8.11
N LEU A 108 -8.77 -0.99 7.33
CA LEU A 108 -10.21 -1.13 7.06
C LEU A 108 -10.50 -1.94 5.81
N LYS A 109 -9.76 -1.68 4.73
CA LYS A 109 -9.94 -2.38 3.46
C LYS A 109 -8.65 -2.41 2.67
N HIS A 110 -8.27 -3.59 2.19
CA HIS A 110 -7.14 -3.78 1.30
C HIS A 110 -7.61 -4.31 -0.05
N CYS A 111 -7.10 -3.71 -1.13
CA CYS A 111 -7.13 -4.24 -2.48
C CYS A 111 -5.77 -4.92 -2.75
N PRO A 112 -5.72 -6.25 -2.85
CA PRO A 112 -4.53 -6.96 -3.31
C PRO A 112 -4.15 -6.53 -4.73
N ASN A 113 -2.97 -6.96 -5.19
CA ASN A 113 -2.56 -6.73 -6.56
C ASN A 113 -3.61 -7.25 -7.55
N THR A 114 -4.18 -6.32 -8.33
CA THR A 114 -4.96 -6.67 -9.50
C THR A 114 -4.03 -7.17 -10.61
N HIS A 115 -4.61 -7.64 -11.72
CA HIS A 115 -3.84 -8.08 -12.88
C HIS A 115 -2.94 -6.98 -13.46
N SER A 116 -3.40 -5.72 -13.43
CA SER A 116 -2.62 -4.56 -13.89
C SER A 116 -1.51 -4.16 -12.92
N GLY A 117 -1.56 -4.65 -11.68
CA GLY A 117 -0.63 -4.31 -10.60
C GLY A 117 -1.12 -3.22 -9.64
N PHE A 118 -2.36 -2.76 -9.78
CA PHE A 118 -2.97 -1.81 -8.84
C PHE A 118 -3.12 -2.45 -7.46
N SER A 119 -2.83 -1.69 -6.41
CA SER A 119 -3.10 -2.06 -5.03
C SER A 119 -3.25 -0.80 -4.18
N ALA A 120 -4.20 -0.84 -3.26
CA ALA A 120 -4.45 0.25 -2.34
C ALA A 120 -5.00 -0.27 -1.01
N THR A 121 -4.78 0.50 0.06
CA THR A 121 -5.26 0.16 1.40
C THR A 121 -5.86 1.38 2.08
N LEU A 122 -7.09 1.26 2.57
CA LEU A 122 -7.73 2.27 3.41
C LEU A 122 -7.38 2.01 4.87
N PHE A 123 -6.68 2.97 5.47
CA PHE A 123 -6.35 2.97 6.89
C PHE A 123 -7.21 3.96 7.67
N LYS A 124 -7.46 3.63 8.93
CA LYS A 124 -8.09 4.51 9.91
C LYS A 124 -7.10 4.88 11.00
N ASP A 125 -6.83 6.17 11.18
CA ASP A 125 -6.03 6.68 12.29
C ASP A 125 -6.89 6.75 13.56
N THR A 126 -6.60 5.86 14.52
CA THR A 126 -7.31 5.77 15.81
C THR A 126 -6.98 6.93 16.76
N LYS A 127 -5.98 7.74 16.41
CA LYS A 127 -5.49 8.87 17.21
C LYS A 127 -5.62 10.20 16.47
N ALA A 128 -6.45 10.26 15.41
CA ALA A 128 -6.65 11.48 14.64
C ALA A 128 -7.26 12.61 15.49
N ASP A 129 -6.72 13.82 15.32
CA ASP A 129 -7.20 15.03 16.01
C ASP A 129 -8.50 15.58 15.40
N SER A 130 -8.93 15.08 14.24
CA SER A 130 -10.19 15.47 13.59
C SER A 130 -10.75 14.34 12.72
N LYS A 131 -12.06 14.39 12.47
CA LYS A 131 -12.76 13.43 11.60
C LYS A 131 -12.20 13.42 10.17
N ASP A 132 -11.76 14.57 9.67
CA ASP A 132 -11.22 14.70 8.32
C ASP A 132 -9.82 14.07 8.16
N LEU A 133 -9.10 13.84 9.27
CA LEU A 133 -7.80 13.17 9.29
C LEU A 133 -7.89 11.67 9.64
N GLU A 134 -9.08 11.19 9.97
CA GLU A 134 -9.31 9.85 10.49
C GLU A 134 -9.09 8.75 9.44
N TYR A 135 -9.23 9.06 8.13
CA TYR A 135 -9.17 8.05 7.07
C TYR A 135 -8.18 8.44 5.98
N THR A 136 -7.28 7.51 5.65
CA THR A 136 -6.28 7.70 4.58
C THR A 136 -6.25 6.51 3.63
N LEU A 137 -6.48 6.76 2.35
CA LEU A 137 -6.29 5.79 1.28
C LEU A 137 -4.83 5.85 0.81
N ALA A 138 -4.09 4.77 1.04
CA ALA A 138 -2.71 4.64 0.60
C ALA A 138 -2.64 3.79 -0.68
N ILE A 139 -2.15 4.38 -1.78
CA ILE A 139 -2.03 3.74 -3.09
C ILE A 139 -0.58 3.33 -3.32
N ARG A 140 -0.38 2.05 -3.61
CA ARG A 140 0.96 1.50 -3.83
C ARG A 140 1.50 1.94 -5.19
N GLY A 141 2.81 2.19 -5.25
CA GLY A 141 3.52 2.24 -6.53
C GLY A 141 3.76 0.85 -7.13
N THR A 142 4.01 0.84 -8.43
CA THR A 142 4.67 -0.29 -9.11
C THR A 142 5.99 0.19 -9.68
N GLU A 143 6.94 -0.72 -9.85
CA GLU A 143 8.24 -0.39 -10.44
C GLU A 143 8.05 0.02 -11.91
N PHE A 144 8.26 1.31 -12.17
CA PHE A 144 8.46 1.90 -13.48
C PHE A 144 9.63 2.87 -13.37
N LYS A 145 10.46 2.97 -14.42
CA LYS A 145 11.50 3.99 -14.45
C LYS A 145 10.85 5.36 -14.63
N LEU A 146 11.37 6.40 -13.98
CA LEU A 146 10.83 7.76 -14.09
C LEU A 146 10.78 8.24 -15.56
N GLU A 147 11.78 7.83 -16.36
CA GLU A 147 11.86 8.04 -17.82
C GLU A 147 10.68 7.39 -18.55
N GLN A 148 10.31 6.15 -18.19
CA GLN A 148 9.14 5.48 -18.76
C GLN A 148 7.86 6.25 -18.43
N ILE A 149 7.75 6.83 -17.23
CA ILE A 149 6.55 7.61 -16.87
C ILE A 149 6.51 8.97 -17.56
N GLN A 150 7.67 9.58 -17.86
CA GLN A 150 7.74 10.78 -18.70
C GLN A 150 7.38 10.47 -20.15
N ASP A 151 7.86 9.35 -20.70
CA ASP A 151 7.46 8.85 -22.02
C ASP A 151 5.94 8.57 -22.06
N LEU A 152 5.37 7.97 -21.00
CA LEU A 152 3.92 7.76 -20.88
C LEU A 152 3.11 9.07 -20.96
N LEU A 153 3.58 10.14 -20.32
CA LEU A 153 2.92 11.45 -20.33
C LEU A 153 3.02 12.14 -21.70
N ASN A 154 4.13 11.94 -22.41
CA ASN A 154 4.36 12.50 -23.74
C ASN A 154 3.62 11.69 -24.84
N ASP A 155 3.60 10.36 -24.74
CA ASP A 155 2.97 9.45 -25.69
C ASP A 155 1.43 9.41 -25.57
N TYR A 156 0.85 9.80 -24.43
CA TYR A 156 -0.61 10.00 -24.33
C TYR A 156 -1.13 11.01 -25.38
N TYR A 157 -0.31 12.00 -25.76
CA TYR A 157 -0.62 12.97 -26.81
C TYR A 157 -0.36 12.44 -28.23
N ILE A 158 0.38 11.33 -28.39
CA ILE A 158 0.79 10.76 -29.69
C ILE A 158 0.48 9.26 -29.66
N GLY A 159 -0.76 8.91 -30.04
CA GLY A 159 -1.34 7.57 -29.94
C GLY A 159 -0.47 6.43 -30.49
N THR A 160 0.42 5.92 -29.64
CA THR A 160 1.29 4.79 -29.91
C THR A 160 0.97 3.66 -28.93
N ASN A 161 0.81 2.45 -29.45
CA ASN A 161 0.45 1.26 -28.68
C ASN A 161 1.67 0.70 -27.95
N ASN A 162 2.04 1.33 -26.82
CA ASN A 162 3.05 0.81 -25.91
C ASN A 162 2.37 -0.03 -24.81
N SER A 163 2.83 -1.28 -24.62
CA SER A 163 2.27 -2.23 -23.62
C SER A 163 2.29 -1.69 -22.18
N ASP A 164 3.24 -0.81 -21.88
CA ASP A 164 3.36 -0.17 -20.57
C ASP A 164 2.29 0.92 -20.34
N MET A 165 1.80 1.56 -21.41
CA MET A 165 0.69 2.54 -21.35
C MET A 165 -0.61 1.86 -20.97
N ASN A 166 -0.87 0.68 -21.57
CA ASN A 166 -2.04 -0.12 -21.21
C ASN A 166 -2.02 -0.46 -19.71
N ARG A 167 -0.86 -0.78 -19.14
CA ARG A 167 -0.76 -1.13 -17.72
C ARG A 167 -1.09 0.03 -16.77
N VAL A 168 -0.66 1.26 -17.07
CA VAL A 168 -1.01 2.43 -16.23
C VAL A 168 -2.49 2.80 -16.37
N ILE A 169 -3.03 2.74 -17.59
CA ILE A 169 -4.46 2.97 -17.86
C ILE A 169 -5.31 1.90 -17.16
N GLU A 170 -4.92 0.64 -17.22
CA GLU A 170 -5.57 -0.47 -16.52
C GLU A 170 -5.51 -0.29 -15.00
N GLN A 171 -4.36 0.12 -14.43
CA GLN A 171 -4.27 0.43 -13.00
C GLN A 171 -5.17 1.60 -12.61
N TYR A 172 -5.31 2.61 -13.46
CA TYR A 172 -6.26 3.69 -13.25
C TYR A 172 -7.71 3.19 -13.28
N PHE A 173 -8.09 2.34 -14.22
CA PHE A 173 -9.43 1.74 -14.25
C PHE A 173 -9.70 0.82 -13.05
N ASP A 174 -8.74 -0.01 -12.65
CA ASP A 174 -8.82 -0.84 -11.46
C ASP A 174 -8.99 0.01 -10.19
N MET A 175 -8.33 1.18 -10.13
CA MET A 175 -8.53 2.14 -9.05
C MET A 175 -9.95 2.71 -9.02
N LEU A 176 -10.52 3.09 -10.17
CA LEU A 176 -11.90 3.56 -10.26
C LEU A 176 -12.89 2.45 -9.85
N LEU A 177 -12.69 1.22 -10.31
CA LEU A 177 -13.50 0.06 -9.96
C LEU A 177 -13.44 -0.23 -8.46
N PHE A 178 -12.23 -0.25 -7.88
CA PHE A 178 -12.05 -0.43 -6.44
C PHE A 178 -12.78 0.67 -5.64
N TYR A 179 -12.76 1.91 -6.12
CA TYR A 179 -13.53 2.95 -5.46
C TYR A 179 -15.05 2.74 -5.58
N GLU A 180 -15.58 2.61 -6.80
CA GLU A 180 -17.02 2.55 -7.04
C GLU A 180 -17.67 1.31 -6.40
N GLU A 181 -17.02 0.15 -6.52
CA GLU A 181 -17.59 -1.13 -6.09
C GLU A 181 -17.31 -1.46 -4.62
N THR A 182 -16.24 -0.89 -4.05
CA THR A 182 -15.77 -1.28 -2.71
C THR A 182 -15.67 -0.13 -1.73
N LEU A 183 -14.89 0.92 -2.04
CA LEU A 183 -14.67 1.99 -1.06
C LEU A 183 -15.91 2.85 -0.86
N LYS A 184 -16.62 3.20 -1.94
CA LYS A 184 -17.79 4.07 -1.87
C LYS A 184 -18.92 3.47 -1.03
N PRO A 185 -19.33 2.19 -1.20
CA PRO A 185 -20.28 1.55 -0.30
C PRO A 185 -19.80 1.51 1.16
N LEU A 186 -18.53 1.17 1.39
CA LEU A 186 -17.94 1.13 2.72
C LEU A 186 -17.93 2.51 3.41
N MET A 187 -17.61 3.55 2.66
CA MET A 187 -17.63 4.93 3.13
C MET A 187 -19.04 5.38 3.49
N GLN A 188 -20.04 5.02 2.67
CA GLN A 188 -21.45 5.29 2.96
C GLN A 188 -21.92 4.57 4.23
N GLU A 189 -21.61 3.28 4.36
CA GLU A 189 -21.94 2.47 5.54
C GLU A 189 -21.35 3.08 6.82
N LYS A 190 -20.10 3.53 6.75
CA LYS A 190 -19.37 4.09 7.90
C LYS A 190 -19.56 5.59 8.11
N GLY A 191 -20.35 6.27 7.27
CA GLY A 191 -20.55 7.72 7.35
C GLY A 191 -19.27 8.55 7.13
N ILE A 192 -18.36 8.04 6.29
CA ILE A 192 -17.12 8.69 5.88
C ILE A 192 -17.42 9.58 4.68
N THR A 193 -17.24 10.89 4.85
CA THR A 193 -17.53 11.89 3.80
C THR A 193 -16.30 12.33 3.04
N LYS A 194 -15.13 12.32 3.69
CA LYS A 194 -13.86 12.69 3.10
C LYS A 194 -12.73 11.78 3.57
N ILE A 195 -11.71 11.65 2.74
CA ILE A 195 -10.50 10.88 3.02
C ILE A 195 -9.27 11.68 2.60
N ASN A 196 -8.15 11.43 3.27
CA ASN A 196 -6.83 11.76 2.74
C ASN A 196 -6.42 10.69 1.73
N VAL A 197 -5.58 11.06 0.77
CA VAL A 197 -5.03 10.11 -0.20
C VAL A 197 -3.53 10.30 -0.30
N VAL A 198 -2.81 9.19 -0.25
CA VAL A 198 -1.36 9.17 -0.26
C VAL A 198 -0.79 8.13 -1.20
N GLY A 199 0.33 8.44 -1.85
CA GLY A 199 1.01 7.47 -2.70
C GLY A 199 2.47 7.82 -2.98
N HIS A 200 3.25 6.78 -3.30
CA HIS A 200 4.65 6.89 -3.69
C HIS A 200 4.87 6.40 -5.12
N SER A 201 5.81 7.00 -5.87
CA SER A 201 6.14 6.63 -7.25
C SER A 201 4.88 6.66 -8.14
N LEU A 202 4.59 5.61 -8.93
CA LEU A 202 3.35 5.52 -9.71
C LEU A 202 2.09 5.64 -8.83
N GLY A 203 2.13 5.16 -7.58
CA GLY A 203 1.02 5.29 -6.65
C GLY A 203 0.71 6.75 -6.32
N GLY A 204 1.73 7.61 -6.33
CA GLY A 204 1.58 9.06 -6.20
C GLY A 204 1.01 9.73 -7.46
N TYR A 205 1.22 9.16 -8.65
CA TYR A 205 0.55 9.58 -9.87
C TYR A 205 -0.94 9.20 -9.85
N LEU A 206 -1.24 7.94 -9.51
CA LEU A 206 -2.62 7.47 -9.32
C LEU A 206 -3.36 8.25 -8.22
N THR A 207 -2.66 8.68 -7.17
CA THR A 207 -3.20 9.54 -6.12
C THR A 207 -3.65 10.90 -6.66
N GLN A 208 -2.90 11.50 -7.59
CA GLN A 208 -3.32 12.75 -8.25
C GLN A 208 -4.56 12.51 -9.13
N LEU A 209 -4.54 11.46 -9.95
CA LEU A 209 -5.67 11.09 -10.79
C LEU A 209 -6.93 10.81 -9.96
N PHE A 210 -6.79 10.08 -8.84
CA PHE A 210 -7.89 9.82 -7.92
C PHE A 210 -8.51 11.11 -7.38
N ALA A 211 -7.66 12.06 -6.97
CA ALA A 211 -8.12 13.34 -6.46
C ALA A 211 -8.83 14.19 -7.53
N LEU A 212 -8.39 14.11 -8.80
CA LEU A 212 -9.04 14.76 -9.93
C LEU A 212 -10.37 14.10 -10.31
N SER A 213 -10.46 12.78 -10.22
CA SER A 213 -11.67 12.01 -10.54
C SER A 213 -12.75 12.16 -9.46
N TYR A 214 -12.35 12.31 -8.19
CA TYR A 214 -13.28 12.36 -7.05
C TYR A 214 -13.04 13.57 -6.11
N PRO A 215 -13.00 14.82 -6.61
CA PRO A 215 -12.55 15.97 -5.82
C PRO A 215 -13.41 16.25 -4.57
N ASN A 216 -14.70 15.89 -4.61
CA ASN A 216 -15.65 16.17 -3.53
C ASN A 216 -15.42 15.34 -2.26
N ILE A 217 -14.69 14.23 -2.34
CA ILE A 217 -14.38 13.34 -1.20
C ILE A 217 -12.95 13.50 -0.69
N ILE A 218 -12.16 14.41 -1.26
CA ILE A 218 -10.76 14.60 -0.88
C ILE A 218 -10.66 15.62 0.24
N ASN A 219 -9.90 15.28 1.27
CA ASN A 219 -9.47 16.21 2.31
C ASN A 219 -8.07 16.75 2.03
N GLU A 220 -7.06 15.88 2.03
CA GLU A 220 -5.66 16.24 1.74
C GLU A 220 -5.03 15.20 0.79
N VAL A 221 -4.05 15.63 0.00
CA VAL A 221 -3.32 14.80 -0.97
C VAL A 221 -1.83 14.86 -0.65
N TYR A 222 -1.21 13.69 -0.53
CA TYR A 222 0.22 13.54 -0.25
C TYR A 222 0.87 12.65 -1.32
N THR A 223 1.86 13.18 -2.04
CA THR A 223 2.58 12.42 -3.06
C THR A 223 4.08 12.46 -2.78
N TYR A 224 4.71 11.29 -2.92
CA TYR A 224 6.14 11.12 -2.68
C TYR A 224 6.81 10.56 -3.92
N ASN A 225 7.80 11.27 -4.46
CA ASN A 225 8.54 10.87 -5.66
C ASN A 225 7.62 10.50 -6.84
N ALA A 226 6.51 11.22 -6.97
CA ALA A 226 5.54 10.99 -8.02
C ALA A 226 5.94 11.75 -9.30
N PRO A 227 5.79 11.14 -10.48
CA PRO A 227 5.84 11.90 -11.72
C PRO A 227 4.68 12.89 -11.76
N LEU A 228 4.97 14.10 -12.24
CA LEU A 228 3.99 15.19 -12.33
C LEU A 228 3.17 15.04 -13.60
N GLU A 229 1.86 15.22 -13.50
CA GLU A 229 1.04 15.56 -14.66
C GLU A 229 1.43 16.98 -15.11
N SER A 230 2.34 17.12 -16.06
CA SER A 230 2.67 18.44 -16.62
C SER A 230 1.56 18.83 -17.58
N ARG A 231 0.75 19.84 -17.23
CA ARG A 231 -0.02 20.58 -18.24
C ARG A 231 0.96 21.14 -19.25
N SER A 232 0.86 20.73 -20.53
CA SER A 232 1.42 21.58 -21.57
C SER A 232 0.69 22.91 -21.49
N VAL A 233 1.44 23.96 -21.20
CA VAL A 233 0.92 25.32 -21.28
C VAL A 233 0.79 25.59 -22.77
N ALA A 234 -0.43 25.47 -23.29
CA ALA A 234 -0.79 25.93 -24.62
C ALA A 234 -0.87 27.47 -24.64
#